data_AF-A0A6N9SS50-F1
#
_entry.id   AF-A0A6N9SS50-F1
#
_cell.length_a   1.000
_cell.length_b   1.000
_cell.length_c   1.000
_cell.angle_alpha   90.00
_cell.angle_beta   90.00
_cell.angle_gamma   90.00
#
_symmetry.space_group_name_H-M   'P 1'
#
loop_
_entity.id
_entity.type
_entity.pdbx_description
1 polymer ?
#
loop_
_entity_poly.entity_id
_entity_poly.type
_entity_poly.pdbx_seq_one_letter_code
_entity_poly.pdbx_strand_id
1 'polypeptide(L)'
;MGRRGKASIWFLLVLWGVSPHLLARPLTVAFYYGKHPAVRELADFDLVVVDPDSDFTPVHYPRSRAHWIAYVSVGEVTPNRGYYDLFPKSWILGDDPDWNSEIIDQTSPAWP
;
A
#
# COMPACT_ATOMS: atom_id res chain seq x y z
N MET A 1 -59.36 -6.02 -38.16
CA MET A 1 -59.07 -4.76 -38.87
C MET A 1 -59.38 -3.62 -37.90
N GLY A 2 -58.50 -2.81 -37.34
CA GLY A 2 -57.10 -2.52 -37.63
C GLY A 2 -56.92 -0.99 -37.61
N ARG A 3 -56.57 -0.40 -36.45
CA ARG A 3 -55.68 0.78 -36.34
C ARG A 3 -55.42 1.15 -34.87
N ARG A 4 -54.24 0.73 -34.40
CA ARG A 4 -53.50 1.39 -33.31
C ARG A 4 -52.96 2.72 -33.84
N GLY A 5 -52.90 3.75 -33.00
CA GLY A 5 -52.44 5.09 -33.39
C GLY A 5 -51.84 5.91 -32.26
N LYS A 6 -50.81 5.35 -31.60
CA LYS A 6 -49.66 6.00 -30.94
C LYS A 6 -49.92 7.20 -29.99
N ALA A 7 -49.88 6.93 -28.69
CA ALA A 7 -49.51 7.93 -27.69
C ALA A 7 -48.01 8.25 -27.85
N SER A 8 -47.67 9.45 -28.31
CA SER A 8 -46.28 9.94 -28.33
C SER A 8 -45.88 10.39 -26.93
N ILE A 9 -45.22 9.51 -26.19
CA ILE A 9 -44.43 9.90 -25.01
C ILE A 9 -43.09 10.40 -25.55
N TRP A 10 -42.90 11.72 -25.54
CA TRP A 10 -41.58 12.31 -25.75
C TRP A 10 -40.75 12.04 -24.49
N PHE A 11 -39.79 11.12 -24.60
CA PHE A 11 -38.76 10.89 -23.59
C PHE A 11 -37.89 12.16 -23.49
N LEU A 12 -38.12 12.97 -22.45
CA LEU A 12 -37.16 13.97 -22.01
C LEU A 12 -35.98 13.24 -21.37
N LEU A 13 -34.90 13.05 -22.14
CA LEU A 13 -33.58 12.73 -21.62
C LEU A 13 -33.08 13.96 -20.86
N VAL A 14 -33.41 14.05 -19.58
CA VAL A 14 -32.74 14.98 -18.67
C VAL A 14 -31.34 14.40 -18.44
N LEU A 15 -30.36 14.93 -19.16
CA LEU A 15 -28.95 14.78 -18.82
C LEU A 15 -28.72 15.51 -17.49
N TRP A 16 -28.99 14.83 -16.38
CA TRP A 16 -28.42 15.22 -15.09
C TRP A 16 -26.91 15.12 -15.23
N GLY A 17 -26.23 16.26 -15.02
CA GLY A 17 -24.80 16.40 -15.16
C GLY A 17 -24.08 15.22 -14.52
N VAL A 18 -23.34 14.48 -15.34
CA VAL A 18 -22.46 13.42 -14.87
C VAL A 18 -21.43 14.14 -14.00
N SER A 19 -21.59 14.08 -12.67
CA SER A 19 -20.59 14.64 -11.77
C SER A 19 -19.24 14.01 -12.11
N PRO A 20 -18.17 14.78 -12.30
CA PRO A 20 -16.86 14.26 -12.70
C PRO A 20 -16.24 13.31 -11.64
N HIS A 21 -16.86 13.20 -10.46
CA HIS A 21 -16.52 12.20 -9.46
C HIS A 21 -16.78 10.74 -9.90
N LEU A 22 -17.56 10.50 -10.95
CA LEU A 22 -17.92 9.15 -11.41
C LEU A 22 -16.77 8.36 -12.07
N LEU A 23 -15.59 8.95 -12.27
CA LEU A 23 -14.48 8.31 -13.01
C LEU A 23 -13.18 8.13 -12.21
N ALA A 24 -13.03 8.78 -11.04
CA ALA A 24 -11.84 8.60 -10.22
C ALA A 24 -12.11 7.53 -9.16
N ARG A 25 -11.64 6.30 -9.41
CA ARG A 25 -11.60 5.27 -8.36
C ARG A 25 -10.63 5.73 -7.27
N PRO A 26 -11.00 5.65 -5.98
CA PRO A 26 -10.07 5.99 -4.90
C PRO A 26 -8.83 5.08 -4.97
N LEU A 27 -7.66 5.65 -4.67
CA LEU A 27 -6.44 4.88 -4.51
C LEU A 27 -6.60 3.94 -3.32
N THR A 28 -6.28 2.66 -3.51
CA THR A 28 -6.37 1.62 -2.49
C THR A 28 -4.97 1.19 -2.06
N VAL A 29 -4.76 1.07 -0.75
CA VAL A 29 -3.47 0.70 -0.16
C VAL A 29 -3.67 -0.42 0.85
N ALA A 30 -2.86 -1.47 0.77
CA ALA A 30 -2.80 -2.53 1.77
C ALA A 30 -1.45 -2.51 2.50
N PHE A 31 -1.46 -2.95 3.77
CA PHE A 31 -0.28 -3.11 4.62
C PHE A 31 -0.21 -4.54 5.11
N TYR A 32 0.96 -5.18 4.97
CA TYR A 32 1.20 -6.54 5.45
C TYR A 32 2.63 -6.71 5.96
N TYR A 33 2.81 -6.85 7.27
CA TYR A 33 4.14 -6.99 7.90
C TYR A 33 4.44 -8.42 8.37
N GLY A 34 3.58 -9.38 8.03
CA GLY A 34 3.82 -10.79 8.33
C GLY A 34 4.75 -11.46 7.32
N LYS A 35 5.08 -12.73 7.58
CA LYS A 35 5.72 -13.62 6.60
C LYS A 35 4.73 -14.10 5.55
N HIS A 36 5.23 -14.47 4.37
CA HIS A 36 4.47 -15.10 3.28
C HIS A 36 3.19 -14.35 2.91
N PRO A 37 3.29 -13.11 2.37
CA PRO A 37 2.12 -12.33 1.97
C PRO A 37 1.25 -13.10 0.99
N ALA A 38 -0.08 -12.99 1.18
CA ALA A 38 -1.09 -13.56 0.29
C ALA A 38 -1.13 -12.72 -1.02
N VAL A 39 -0.17 -12.97 -1.92
CA VAL A 39 0.11 -12.10 -3.06
C VAL A 39 -1.08 -11.91 -3.99
N ARG A 40 -1.90 -12.95 -4.17
CA ARG A 40 -3.05 -12.89 -5.07
C ARG A 40 -4.10 -11.91 -4.57
N GLU A 41 -4.40 -11.95 -3.28
CA GLU A 41 -5.38 -11.11 -2.61
C GLU A 41 -4.85 -9.67 -2.48
N LEU A 42 -3.58 -9.52 -2.13
CA LEU A 42 -2.95 -8.21 -2.01
C LEU A 42 -2.78 -7.50 -3.36
N ALA A 43 -2.65 -8.25 -4.46
CA ALA A 43 -2.54 -7.68 -5.80
C ALA A 43 -3.80 -6.96 -6.32
N ASP A 44 -4.93 -7.04 -5.60
CA ASP A 44 -6.15 -6.31 -5.93
C ASP A 44 -6.09 -4.82 -5.51
N PHE A 45 -5.13 -4.44 -4.67
CA PHE A 45 -4.87 -3.06 -4.25
C PHE A 45 -3.93 -2.33 -5.23
N ASP A 46 -4.02 -1.00 -5.29
CA ASP A 46 -3.16 -0.20 -6.18
C ASP A 46 -1.71 -0.12 -5.63
N LEU A 47 -1.56 0.01 -4.31
CA LEU A 47 -0.27 -0.03 -3.59
C LEU A 47 -0.32 -1.12 -2.50
N VAL A 48 0.79 -1.81 -2.29
CA VAL A 48 0.92 -2.75 -1.16
C VAL A 48 2.25 -2.52 -0.47
N VAL A 49 2.19 -2.18 0.82
CA VAL A 49 3.36 -2.04 1.68
C VAL A 49 3.61 -3.37 2.40
N VAL A 50 4.79 -3.93 2.20
CA VAL A 50 5.22 -5.20 2.83
C VAL A 50 6.49 -5.00 3.63
N ASP A 51 6.68 -5.83 4.65
CA ASP A 51 8.00 -5.91 5.30
C ASP A 51 9.01 -6.54 4.32
N PRO A 52 10.22 -5.96 4.12
CA PRO A 52 11.23 -6.52 3.22
C PRO A 52 11.71 -7.92 3.66
N ASP A 53 11.58 -8.26 4.94
CA ASP A 53 11.91 -9.56 5.50
C ASP A 53 10.71 -10.53 5.44
N SER A 54 9.68 -10.28 4.62
CA SER A 54 8.45 -11.10 4.54
C SER A 54 8.56 -12.40 3.72
N ASP A 55 9.76 -12.78 3.28
CA ASP A 55 10.02 -13.91 2.36
C ASP A 55 9.27 -13.77 1.01
N PHE A 56 9.13 -12.52 0.55
CA PHE A 56 8.49 -12.15 -0.70
C PHE A 56 9.46 -11.35 -1.58
N THR A 57 9.54 -11.72 -2.85
CA THR A 57 10.35 -11.02 -3.84
C THR A 57 9.45 -10.53 -4.98
N PRO A 58 9.22 -9.21 -5.13
CA PRO A 58 8.30 -8.65 -6.12
C PRO A 58 8.57 -9.09 -7.56
N VAL A 59 9.84 -9.33 -7.90
CA VAL A 59 10.26 -9.75 -9.26
C VAL A 59 9.64 -11.08 -9.71
N HIS A 60 9.19 -11.92 -8.77
CA HIS A 60 8.50 -13.18 -9.09
C HIS A 60 7.03 -12.98 -9.52
N TYR A 61 6.50 -11.75 -9.39
CA TYR A 61 5.12 -11.40 -9.73
C TYR A 61 5.04 -10.26 -10.75
N PRO A 62 5.67 -10.39 -11.93
CA PRO A 62 5.81 -9.30 -12.90
C PRO A 62 4.49 -8.86 -13.56
N ARG A 63 3.38 -9.59 -13.33
CA ARG A 63 2.05 -9.29 -13.86
C ARG A 63 1.11 -8.66 -12.83
N SER A 64 1.58 -8.43 -11.59
CA SER A 64 0.78 -7.74 -10.58
C SER A 64 0.48 -6.31 -11.04
N ARG A 65 -0.74 -5.83 -10.79
CA ARG A 65 -1.10 -4.41 -10.97
C ARG A 65 -0.72 -3.57 -9.75
N ALA A 66 -0.50 -4.21 -8.60
CA ALA A 66 -0.07 -3.54 -7.39
C ALA A 66 1.38 -3.07 -7.51
N HIS A 67 1.63 -1.86 -7.00
CA HIS A 67 2.99 -1.40 -6.73
C HIS A 67 3.42 -1.88 -5.35
N TRP A 68 4.44 -2.73 -5.32
CA TRP A 68 5.00 -3.28 -4.09
C TRP A 68 5.99 -2.28 -3.49
N ILE A 69 5.79 -1.94 -2.22
CA ILE A 69 6.59 -0.99 -1.45
C ILE A 69 7.18 -1.73 -0.26
N ALA A 70 8.50 -1.64 -0.06
CA ALA A 70 9.14 -2.13 1.15
C ALA A 70 8.98 -1.11 2.28
N TYR A 71 8.49 -1.55 3.43
CA TYR A 71 8.52 -0.76 4.66
C TYR A 71 9.95 -0.60 5.16
N VAL A 72 10.29 0.58 5.67
CA VAL A 72 11.55 0.86 6.34
C VAL A 72 11.28 1.76 7.55
N SER A 73 11.84 1.40 8.71
CA SER A 73 11.96 2.31 9.83
C SER A 73 13.30 3.05 9.71
N VAL A 74 13.24 4.37 9.68
CA VAL A 74 14.43 5.24 9.57
C VAL A 74 14.86 5.72 10.95
N GLY A 75 13.93 5.84 11.90
CA GLY A 75 14.20 6.36 13.24
C GLY A 75 14.48 5.28 14.28
N GLU A 76 14.22 4.00 13.97
CA GLU A 76 14.34 2.91 14.92
C GLU A 76 14.82 1.63 14.23
N VAL A 77 15.46 0.74 14.98
CA VAL A 77 15.84 -0.59 14.52
C VAL A 77 15.37 -1.66 15.52
N THR A 78 14.83 -2.76 15.03
CA THR A 78 14.41 -3.90 15.85
C THR A 78 15.46 -5.02 15.82
N PRO A 79 15.69 -5.74 16.94
CA PRO A 79 16.66 -6.86 17.00
C PRO A 79 16.39 -8.02 16.04
N ASN A 80 15.18 -8.13 15.51
CA ASN A 80 14.79 -9.18 14.56
C ASN A 80 15.19 -8.88 13.10
N ARG A 81 15.71 -7.68 12.80
CA ARG A 81 16.16 -7.33 11.45
C ARG A 81 17.39 -8.15 11.07
N GLY A 82 17.42 -8.67 9.86
CA GLY A 82 18.57 -9.46 9.38
C GLY A 82 19.89 -8.69 9.36
N TYR A 83 19.84 -7.36 9.29
CA TYR A 83 21.01 -6.48 9.32
C TYR A 83 21.35 -5.94 10.73
N TYR A 84 20.62 -6.34 11.77
CA TYR A 84 20.76 -5.75 13.11
C TYR A 84 22.18 -5.88 13.68
N ASP A 85 22.84 -7.03 13.46
CA ASP A 85 24.20 -7.28 13.94
C ASP A 85 25.26 -6.42 13.22
N LEU A 86 24.92 -5.88 12.04
CA LEU A 86 25.76 -4.94 11.29
C LEU A 86 25.50 -3.49 11.67
N PHE A 87 24.45 -3.21 12.46
CA PHE A 87 24.03 -1.87 12.81
C PHE A 87 24.98 -1.25 13.86
N PRO A 88 25.60 -0.08 13.60
CA PRO A 88 26.50 0.56 14.54
C PRO A 88 25.78 0.98 15.84
N LYS A 89 26.13 0.33 16.95
CA LYS A 89 25.52 0.61 18.27
C LYS A 89 25.82 2.01 18.80
N SER A 90 26.84 2.67 18.26
CA SER A 90 27.11 4.09 18.50
C SER A 90 26.02 5.04 17.99
N TRP A 91 25.11 4.55 17.12
CA TRP A 91 23.98 5.33 16.62
C TRP A 91 22.71 5.15 17.45
N ILE A 92 22.75 4.43 18.57
CA ILE A 92 21.56 4.21 19.41
C ILE A 92 21.47 5.27 20.50
N LEU A 93 20.32 5.95 20.60
CA LEU A 93 20.01 6.95 21.62
C LEU A 93 19.31 6.36 22.85
N GLY A 94 18.61 5.24 22.69
CA GLY A 94 17.83 4.61 23.74
C GLY A 94 16.91 3.52 23.19
N ASP A 95 16.00 3.04 24.02
CA ASP A 95 15.07 1.96 23.70
C ASP A 95 13.62 2.46 23.63
N ASP A 96 12.82 1.87 22.75
CA ASP A 96 11.35 1.92 22.80
C ASP A 96 10.81 0.52 23.21
N PRO A 97 10.40 0.34 24.48
CA PRO A 97 9.94 -0.95 24.98
C PRO A 97 8.56 -1.34 24.45
N ASP A 98 7.74 -0.40 23.98
CA ASP A 98 6.41 -0.72 23.44
C ASP A 98 6.52 -1.44 22.08
N TRP A 99 7.58 -1.14 21.34
CA TRP A 99 7.89 -1.74 20.04
C TRP A 99 9.05 -2.74 20.07
N ASN A 100 9.73 -2.89 21.21
CA ASN A 100 10.93 -3.70 21.36
C ASN A 100 11.98 -3.33 20.29
N SER A 101 12.19 -2.03 20.13
CA SER A 101 13.11 -1.40 19.17
C SER A 101 14.12 -0.51 19.90
N GLU A 102 15.20 -0.18 19.20
CA GLU A 102 16.21 0.80 19.63
C GLU A 102 16.06 2.08 18.77
N ILE A 103 16.07 3.25 19.42
CA ILE A 103 15.95 4.58 18.80
C ILE A 103 17.29 4.98 18.17
N ILE A 104 17.25 5.39 16.90
CA ILE A 104 18.42 5.80 16.11
C ILE A 104 18.68 7.31 16.25
N ASP A 105 19.94 7.67 16.48
CA ASP A 105 20.47 9.03 16.36
C ASP A 105 20.53 9.45 14.88
N GLN A 106 19.45 10.04 14.39
CA GLN A 106 19.37 10.58 13.03
C GLN A 106 20.22 11.85 12.82
N THR A 107 20.88 12.37 13.86
CA THR A 107 21.82 13.50 13.74
C THR A 107 23.26 13.05 13.53
N SER A 108 23.54 11.75 13.70
CA SER A 108 24.84 11.14 13.43
C SER A 108 25.26 11.42 11.97
N PRO A 109 26.41 12.06 11.71
CA PRO A 109 26.86 12.33 10.33
C PRO A 109 27.09 11.09 9.47
N ALA A 110 27.16 9.91 10.10
CA ALA A 110 27.33 8.64 9.41
C ALA A 110 26.00 7.91 9.14
N TRP A 111 24.88 8.42 9.66
CA TRP A 111 23.54 7.99 9.29
C TRP A 111 23.23 8.50 7.86
N PRO A 112 22.84 7.62 6.91
CA PRO A 112 22.69 7.96 5.50
C PRO A 112 21.47 8.82 5.16
#